data_AF-A0A6N6TF98-F1
#
_entry.id   AF-A0A6N6TF98-F1
#
_cell.length_a   1.000
_cell.length_b   1.000
_cell.length_c   1.000
_cell.angle_alpha   90.00
_cell.angle_beta   90.00
_cell.angle_gamma   90.00
#
_symmetry.space_group_name_H-M   'P 1'
#
loop_
_entity.id
_entity.type
_entity.pdbx_description
1 polymer ?
#
loop_
_entity_poly.entity_id
_entity_poly.type
_entity_poly.pdbx_seq_one_letter_code
_entity_poly.pdbx_strand_id
1 'polypeptide(L)'
;MNLPAGCEPRCPGCAHRMLNAAASEAQKADWLRRTLAPWADRLSPMRAVAGEARWGYRGKVCLSAVWSVADGWDFGLWRRDELIPIPDCPVHTEKVRAMIRWLRRALPPEPIFPLAFYVQFGAQATLILKTHRLPDPVWLNDERQAELALSGLEGLWLHLHPAAGRRLFARNGWTLLWGQPRSRDTFGLEYGPTAFQQLIPALYREALDAAEAFLAPKPGDSLADFYCGIGASLARWTRCGARVLGVELGGEAVACAGLNAPDATVLRGKCADRIPQLREWTPITGTRLLYLNPPRTGLEPAVLAWTTEEYRPERLAYLSCSAGTLSRDLRGLTEAGYTVERLIPYDFFPQTHHVETLALLRRNE
;
A
#
# COMPACT_ATOMS: atom_id res chain seq x y z
N MET A 1 -5.56 -27.11 -15.73
CA MET A 1 -5.23 -26.81 -14.31
C MET A 1 -6.53 -26.45 -13.62
N ASN A 2 -6.86 -27.12 -12.53
CA ASN A 2 -8.03 -26.76 -11.73
C ASN A 2 -7.70 -25.50 -10.91
N LEU A 3 -8.70 -24.64 -10.72
CA LEU A 3 -8.55 -23.48 -9.85
C LEU A 3 -8.38 -23.94 -8.39
N PRO A 4 -7.63 -23.19 -7.56
CA PRO A 4 -7.56 -23.47 -6.13
C PRO A 4 -8.95 -23.44 -5.48
N ALA A 5 -9.12 -24.17 -4.38
CA ALA A 5 -10.34 -24.13 -3.59
C ALA A 5 -10.70 -22.68 -3.20
N GLY A 6 -11.99 -22.34 -3.28
CA GLY A 6 -12.50 -21.00 -3.00
C GLY A 6 -12.26 -19.95 -4.11
N CYS A 7 -11.55 -20.30 -5.19
CA CYS A 7 -11.33 -19.40 -6.32
C CYS A 7 -12.56 -19.35 -7.25
N GLU A 8 -13.27 -18.22 -7.24
CA GLU A 8 -14.40 -17.97 -8.13
C GLU A 8 -13.94 -17.78 -9.59
N PRO A 9 -14.33 -18.64 -10.54
CA PRO A 9 -13.87 -18.59 -11.94
C PRO A 9 -14.16 -17.27 -12.65
N ARG A 10 -15.24 -16.57 -12.28
CA ARG A 10 -15.65 -15.30 -12.89
C ARG A 10 -14.92 -14.08 -12.31
N CYS A 11 -14.17 -14.26 -11.22
CA CYS A 11 -13.49 -13.19 -10.51
C CYS A 11 -12.43 -12.49 -11.41
N PRO A 12 -12.43 -11.14 -11.49
CA PRO A 12 -11.47 -10.39 -12.28
C PRO A 12 -10.12 -10.18 -11.58
N GLY A 13 -9.99 -10.55 -10.29
CA GLY A 13 -8.89 -10.10 -9.44
C GLY A 13 -7.51 -10.70 -9.74
N CYS A 14 -7.45 -11.91 -10.31
CA CYS A 14 -6.17 -12.65 -10.49
C CYS A 14 -6.00 -13.10 -11.95
N ALA A 15 -5.29 -12.29 -12.75
CA ALA A 15 -5.04 -12.56 -14.17
C ALA A 15 -4.08 -13.75 -14.42
N HIS A 16 -3.18 -14.04 -13.48
CA HIS A 16 -2.16 -15.09 -13.60
C HIS A 16 -2.53 -16.36 -12.79
N ARG A 17 -3.76 -16.48 -12.28
CA ARG A 17 -4.19 -17.61 -11.42
C ARG A 17 -4.06 -19.01 -12.03
N MET A 18 -3.95 -19.08 -13.36
CA MET A 18 -3.78 -20.33 -14.13
C MET A 18 -2.31 -20.63 -14.45
N LEU A 19 -1.40 -19.71 -14.12
CA LEU A 19 0.03 -19.86 -14.36
C LEU A 19 0.69 -20.43 -13.12
N ASN A 20 1.67 -21.31 -13.31
CA ASN A 20 2.59 -21.63 -12.23
C ASN A 20 3.50 -20.42 -11.91
N ALA A 21 4.25 -20.49 -10.82
CA ALA A 21 5.12 -19.40 -10.38
C ALA A 21 6.09 -18.97 -11.49
N ALA A 22 6.88 -19.90 -12.03
CA ALA A 22 7.87 -19.61 -13.07
C ALA A 22 7.26 -18.92 -14.30
N ALA A 23 6.11 -19.37 -14.79
CA ALA A 23 5.44 -18.77 -15.94
C ALA A 23 4.90 -17.36 -15.63
N SER A 24 4.29 -17.16 -14.46
CA SER A 24 3.85 -15.82 -14.02
C SER A 24 5.03 -14.85 -13.90
N GLU A 25 6.14 -15.34 -13.34
CA GLU A 25 7.34 -14.54 -13.12
C GLU A 25 8.05 -14.17 -14.43
N ALA A 26 8.14 -15.12 -15.37
CA ALA A 26 8.65 -14.89 -16.72
C ALA A 26 7.82 -13.83 -17.45
N GLN A 27 6.48 -13.92 -17.39
CA GLN A 27 5.61 -12.94 -18.03
C GLN A 27 5.78 -11.52 -17.45
N LYS A 28 5.96 -11.40 -16.12
CA LYS A 28 6.27 -10.12 -15.47
C LYS A 28 7.64 -9.58 -15.87
N ALA A 29 8.66 -10.43 -15.91
CA ALA A 29 10.00 -10.05 -16.33
C ALA A 29 10.03 -9.58 -17.79
N ASP A 30 9.34 -10.28 -18.69
CA ASP A 30 9.26 -9.89 -20.11
C ASP A 30 8.52 -8.57 -20.31
N TRP A 31 7.46 -8.34 -19.53
CA TRP A 31 6.79 -7.04 -19.50
C TRP A 31 7.76 -5.93 -19.09
N LEU A 32 8.51 -6.12 -18.00
CA LEU A 32 9.50 -5.15 -17.54
C LEU A 32 10.61 -4.90 -18.55
N ARG A 33 11.17 -5.95 -19.17
CA ARG A 33 12.21 -5.81 -20.22
C ARG A 33 11.72 -4.96 -21.40
N ARG A 34 10.45 -5.12 -21.81
CA ARG A 34 9.88 -4.31 -22.88
C ARG A 34 9.60 -2.87 -22.43
N THR A 35 8.99 -2.69 -21.27
CA THR A 35 8.58 -1.35 -20.80
C THR A 35 9.77 -0.50 -20.33
N LEU A 36 10.81 -1.12 -19.78
CA LEU A 36 12.05 -0.50 -19.31
C LEU A 36 13.22 -0.79 -20.27
N ALA A 37 12.94 -0.96 -21.57
CA ALA A 37 13.92 -1.37 -22.57
C ALA A 37 15.26 -0.60 -22.54
N PRO A 38 15.31 0.74 -22.32
CA PRO A 38 16.58 1.47 -22.23
C PRO A 38 17.49 1.03 -21.07
N TRP A 39 16.95 0.34 -20.07
CA TRP A 39 17.66 -0.12 -18.87
C TRP A 39 17.48 -1.62 -18.64
N ALA A 40 17.15 -2.38 -19.69
CA ALA A 40 16.87 -3.81 -19.56
C ALA A 40 18.09 -4.60 -19.06
N ASP A 41 19.31 -4.13 -19.35
CA ASP A 41 20.58 -4.66 -18.85
C ASP A 41 20.77 -4.44 -17.33
N ARG A 42 19.99 -3.53 -16.73
CA ARG A 42 20.01 -3.21 -15.29
C ARG A 42 18.98 -4.00 -14.48
N LEU A 43 18.12 -4.79 -15.15
CA LEU A 43 17.11 -5.62 -14.50
C LEU A 43 17.76 -6.81 -13.78
N SER A 44 17.60 -6.84 -12.47
CA SER A 44 17.94 -7.98 -11.62
C SER A 44 16.87 -9.08 -11.70
N PRO A 45 17.19 -10.32 -11.30
CA PRO A 45 16.19 -11.36 -11.10
C PRO A 45 15.09 -10.89 -10.13
N MET A 46 13.85 -11.25 -10.43
CA MET A 46 12.71 -10.88 -9.59
C MET A 46 12.81 -11.51 -8.20
N ARG A 47 12.46 -10.72 -7.19
CA ARG A 47 12.25 -11.18 -5.81
C ARG A 47 10.80 -11.58 -5.64
N ALA A 48 10.55 -12.84 -5.31
CA ALA A 48 9.22 -13.41 -5.21
C ALA A 48 9.16 -14.43 -4.07
N VAL A 49 7.96 -14.60 -3.51
CA VAL A 49 7.69 -15.69 -2.57
C VAL A 49 7.40 -16.99 -3.32
N ALA A 50 7.80 -18.11 -2.73
CA ALA A 50 7.66 -19.44 -3.30
C ALA A 50 6.52 -20.25 -2.65
N GLY A 51 6.09 -21.31 -3.33
CA GLY A 51 5.16 -22.31 -2.78
C GLY A 51 3.86 -21.70 -2.25
N GLU A 52 3.46 -22.13 -1.05
CA GLU A 52 2.20 -21.71 -0.42
C GLU A 52 2.16 -20.24 -0.04
N ALA A 53 3.31 -19.58 0.18
CA ALA A 53 3.37 -18.15 0.51
C ALA A 53 2.88 -17.24 -0.64
N ARG A 54 2.67 -17.80 -1.84
CA ARG A 54 2.01 -17.12 -2.97
C ARG A 54 0.48 -17.02 -2.81
N TRP A 55 -0.07 -17.65 -1.78
CA TRP A 55 -1.48 -17.63 -1.40
C TRP A 55 -1.60 -17.11 0.03
N GLY A 56 -2.82 -16.78 0.46
CA GLY A 56 -3.05 -16.34 1.84
C GLY A 56 -2.36 -15.02 2.24
N TYR A 57 -1.71 -14.32 1.30
CA TYR A 57 -0.85 -13.17 1.60
C TYR A 57 -1.62 -11.85 1.77
N ARG A 58 -2.83 -11.76 1.20
CA ARG A 58 -3.57 -10.51 1.09
C ARG A 58 -4.39 -10.22 2.34
N GLY A 59 -3.75 -9.56 3.31
CA GLY A 59 -4.40 -8.98 4.48
C GLY A 59 -5.03 -7.60 4.23
N LYS A 60 -4.94 -7.11 2.98
CA LYS A 60 -5.51 -5.83 2.53
C LYS A 60 -6.56 -6.05 1.46
N VAL A 61 -7.81 -5.73 1.78
CA VAL A 61 -8.93 -5.86 0.85
C VAL A 61 -9.81 -4.62 0.87
N CYS A 62 -10.45 -4.36 -0.27
CA CYS A 62 -11.58 -3.46 -0.39
C CYS A 62 -12.61 -4.20 -1.24
N LEU A 63 -13.67 -4.68 -0.60
CA LEU A 63 -14.73 -5.46 -1.22
C LEU A 63 -16.01 -4.63 -1.23
N SER A 64 -16.73 -4.65 -2.35
CA SER A 64 -18.08 -4.13 -2.38
C SER A 64 -19.01 -5.08 -1.61
N ALA A 65 -19.97 -4.50 -0.92
CA ALA A 65 -21.00 -5.22 -0.19
C ALA A 65 -22.36 -5.00 -0.87
N VAL A 66 -23.13 -6.07 -1.03
CA VAL A 66 -24.52 -6.01 -1.51
C VAL A 66 -25.37 -6.92 -0.63
N TRP A 67 -26.59 -6.49 -0.33
CA TRP A 67 -27.56 -7.27 0.42
C TRP A 67 -28.69 -7.76 -0.50
N SER A 68 -29.12 -9.01 -0.30
CA SER A 68 -30.35 -9.55 -0.90
C SER A 68 -31.19 -10.24 0.18
N VAL A 69 -32.51 -10.30 -0.02
CA VAL A 69 -33.42 -11.03 0.88
C VAL A 69 -33.11 -12.52 0.89
N ALA A 70 -32.68 -13.08 -0.25
CA ALA A 70 -32.45 -14.52 -0.42
C ALA A 70 -31.12 -14.98 0.20
N ASP A 71 -30.06 -14.20 0.03
CA ASP A 71 -28.67 -14.63 0.31
C ASP A 71 -28.02 -13.84 1.45
N GLY A 72 -28.68 -12.77 1.93
CA GLY A 72 -28.13 -11.86 2.91
C GLY A 72 -27.02 -11.00 2.32
N TRP A 73 -25.97 -10.74 3.11
CA TRP A 73 -24.81 -9.97 2.64
C TRP A 73 -23.88 -10.82 1.79
N ASP A 74 -23.45 -10.25 0.67
CA ASP A 74 -22.34 -10.73 -0.14
C ASP A 74 -21.23 -9.69 -0.27
N PHE A 75 -20.00 -10.18 -0.36
CA PHE A 75 -18.80 -9.37 -0.45
C PHE A 75 -17.96 -9.80 -1.63
N GLY A 76 -17.60 -8.85 -2.50
CA GLY A 76 -16.74 -9.19 -3.62
C GLY A 76 -16.36 -8.04 -4.54
N LEU A 77 -16.15 -8.39 -5.81
CA LEU A 77 -15.66 -7.48 -6.84
C LEU A 77 -16.69 -7.34 -7.95
N TRP A 78 -16.88 -6.13 -8.45
CA TRP A 78 -17.73 -5.87 -9.60
C TRP A 78 -17.09 -6.37 -10.90
N ARG A 79 -17.89 -7.02 -11.73
CA ARG A 79 -17.59 -7.31 -13.13
C ARG A 79 -18.73 -6.74 -13.98
N ARG A 80 -18.49 -5.57 -14.59
CA ARG A 80 -19.54 -4.75 -15.21
C ARG A 80 -20.63 -4.43 -14.16
N ASP A 81 -21.84 -4.94 -14.35
CA ASP A 81 -23.00 -4.64 -13.51
C ASP A 81 -23.34 -5.80 -12.55
N GLU A 82 -22.47 -6.81 -12.44
CA GLU A 82 -22.63 -7.96 -11.54
C GLU A 82 -21.60 -7.92 -10.41
N LEU A 83 -22.05 -8.07 -9.16
CA LEU A 83 -21.15 -8.36 -8.04
C LEU A 83 -20.77 -9.84 -8.10
N ILE A 84 -19.47 -10.13 -8.10
CA ILE A 84 -18.93 -11.49 -8.02
C ILE A 84 -18.51 -11.75 -6.57
N PRO A 85 -19.27 -12.54 -5.78
CA PRO A 85 -18.92 -12.85 -4.39
C PRO A 85 -17.63 -13.67 -4.33
N ILE A 86 -16.76 -13.35 -3.38
CA ILE A 86 -15.48 -14.06 -3.18
C ILE A 86 -15.20 -14.35 -1.69
N PRO A 87 -16.11 -15.05 -0.98
CA PRO A 87 -16.03 -15.23 0.47
C PRO A 87 -14.80 -16.04 0.92
N ASP A 88 -14.36 -16.98 0.10
CA ASP A 88 -13.25 -17.90 0.42
C ASP A 88 -12.04 -17.72 -0.52
N CYS A 89 -11.83 -16.49 -0.99
CA CYS A 89 -10.74 -16.15 -1.89
C CYS A 89 -9.38 -16.68 -1.38
N PRO A 90 -8.64 -17.50 -2.15
CA PRO A 90 -7.43 -18.17 -1.68
C PRO A 90 -6.24 -17.21 -1.48
N VAL A 91 -6.27 -16.02 -2.09
CA VAL A 91 -5.23 -15.01 -1.86
C VAL A 91 -5.47 -14.21 -0.58
N HIS A 92 -6.69 -14.17 -0.03
CA HIS A 92 -6.97 -13.49 1.23
C HIS A 92 -6.34 -14.23 2.40
N THR A 93 -5.92 -13.51 3.44
CA THR A 93 -5.53 -14.15 4.71
C THR A 93 -6.73 -14.85 5.36
N GLU A 94 -6.49 -15.80 6.27
CA GLU A 94 -7.60 -16.40 7.02
C GLU A 94 -8.36 -15.36 7.83
N LYS A 95 -7.65 -14.36 8.39
CA LYS A 95 -8.27 -13.24 9.11
C LYS A 95 -9.32 -12.51 8.26
N VAL A 96 -9.02 -12.25 6.99
CA VAL A 96 -9.97 -11.60 6.07
C VAL A 96 -11.15 -12.54 5.75
N ARG A 97 -10.91 -13.82 5.47
CA ARG A 97 -11.99 -14.78 5.20
C ARG A 97 -12.91 -14.95 6.41
N ALA A 98 -12.34 -15.11 7.60
CA ALA A 98 -13.07 -15.20 8.86
C ALA A 98 -13.95 -13.96 9.09
N MET A 99 -13.41 -12.76 8.83
CA MET A 99 -14.18 -11.53 8.93
C MET A 99 -15.32 -11.45 7.92
N ILE A 100 -15.12 -11.86 6.67
CA ILE A 100 -16.22 -11.90 5.69
C ILE A 100 -17.33 -12.84 6.18
N ARG A 101 -16.98 -14.07 6.62
CA ARG A 101 -17.97 -15.03 7.15
C ARG A 101 -18.70 -14.48 8.37
N TRP A 102 -17.99 -13.79 9.26
CA TRP A 102 -18.57 -13.16 10.45
C TRP A 102 -19.54 -12.02 10.06
N LEU A 103 -19.12 -11.12 9.19
CA LEU A 103 -19.95 -9.99 8.73
C LEU A 103 -21.26 -10.45 8.09
N ARG A 104 -21.23 -11.53 7.29
CA ARG A 104 -22.45 -12.10 6.67
C ARG A 104 -23.53 -12.49 7.70
N ARG A 105 -23.12 -12.93 8.89
CA ARG A 105 -24.03 -13.34 9.98
C ARG A 105 -24.36 -12.21 10.95
N ALA A 106 -23.41 -11.30 11.18
CA ALA A 106 -23.51 -10.29 12.22
C ALA A 106 -24.23 -9.02 11.76
N LEU A 107 -24.10 -8.63 10.49
CA LEU A 107 -24.60 -7.34 10.03
C LEU A 107 -26.14 -7.30 9.93
N PRO A 108 -26.78 -6.18 10.31
CA PRO A 108 -28.20 -5.97 10.01
C PRO A 108 -28.45 -5.90 8.49
N PRO A 109 -29.69 -6.17 8.03
CA PRO A 109 -30.04 -6.08 6.61
C PRO A 109 -30.15 -4.63 6.12
N GLU A 110 -30.21 -4.45 4.80
CA GLU A 110 -30.71 -3.20 4.21
C GLU A 110 -32.23 -3.03 4.42
N PRO A 111 -32.76 -1.79 4.47
CA PRO A 111 -32.05 -0.51 4.38
C PRO A 111 -31.47 -0.01 5.72
N ILE A 112 -31.57 -0.80 6.80
CA ILE A 112 -31.15 -0.40 8.16
C ILE A 112 -29.63 -0.17 8.21
N PHE A 113 -28.86 -0.99 7.48
CA PHE A 113 -27.41 -0.92 7.42
C PHE A 113 -26.93 -0.76 5.97
N PRO A 114 -26.88 0.46 5.40
CA PRO A 114 -26.57 0.69 3.99
C PRO A 114 -25.06 0.59 3.72
N LEU A 115 -24.49 -0.60 3.92
CA LEU A 115 -23.07 -0.90 3.71
C LEU A 115 -22.76 -0.97 2.22
N ALA A 116 -21.78 -0.16 1.79
CA ALA A 116 -21.31 -0.18 0.40
C ALA A 116 -19.98 -0.90 0.24
N PHE A 117 -19.08 -0.78 1.22
CA PHE A 117 -17.76 -1.40 1.16
C PHE A 117 -17.31 -1.93 2.51
N TYR A 118 -16.61 -3.05 2.47
CA TYR A 118 -15.80 -3.54 3.56
C TYR A 118 -14.33 -3.42 3.15
N VAL A 119 -13.58 -2.69 3.97
CA VAL A 119 -12.13 -2.53 3.83
C VAL A 119 -11.48 -3.18 5.04
N GLN A 120 -10.46 -3.99 4.82
CA GLN A 120 -9.63 -4.48 5.91
C GLN A 120 -8.17 -4.32 5.55
N PHE A 121 -7.39 -3.98 6.56
CA PHE A 121 -5.96 -3.89 6.50
C PHE A 121 -5.36 -4.47 7.78
N GLY A 122 -4.73 -5.65 7.65
CA GLY A 122 -4.17 -6.35 8.81
C GLY A 122 -5.26 -6.65 9.84
N ALA A 123 -5.11 -6.07 11.04
CA ALA A 123 -6.03 -6.18 12.18
C ALA A 123 -6.99 -4.99 12.33
N GLN A 124 -7.07 -4.10 11.32
CA GLN A 124 -8.01 -2.98 11.29
C GLN A 124 -9.04 -3.19 10.17
N ALA A 125 -10.33 -3.19 10.51
CA ALA A 125 -11.43 -3.26 9.56
C ALA A 125 -12.26 -1.96 9.56
N THR A 126 -12.81 -1.61 8.39
CA THR A 126 -13.69 -0.47 8.18
C THR A 126 -14.90 -0.88 7.36
N LEU A 127 -16.08 -0.56 7.86
CA LEU A 127 -17.36 -0.68 7.18
C LEU A 127 -17.77 0.71 6.67
N ILE A 128 -17.86 0.88 5.35
CA ILE A 128 -18.20 2.16 4.72
C ILE A 128 -19.68 2.17 4.37
N LEU A 129 -20.45 3.01 5.07
CA LEU A 129 -21.89 3.10 4.92
C LEU A 129 -22.28 4.34 4.13
N LYS A 130 -23.22 4.19 3.19
CA LYS A 130 -23.77 5.30 2.38
C LYS A 130 -24.85 6.08 3.11
N THR A 131 -24.52 6.60 4.28
CA THR A 131 -25.43 7.38 5.12
C THR A 131 -24.66 8.42 5.93
N HIS A 132 -25.36 9.49 6.36
CA HIS A 132 -24.86 10.42 7.36
C HIS A 132 -25.24 10.01 8.78
N ARG A 133 -26.21 9.10 8.92
CA ARG A 133 -26.76 8.67 10.19
C ARG A 133 -26.00 7.46 10.69
N LEU A 134 -25.42 7.57 11.89
CA LEU A 134 -24.84 6.43 12.59
C LEU A 134 -25.96 5.41 12.88
N PRO A 135 -25.85 4.15 12.40
CA PRO A 135 -26.79 3.11 12.80
C PRO A 135 -26.70 2.81 14.29
N ASP A 136 -27.79 2.32 14.86
CA ASP A 136 -27.79 1.85 16.24
C ASP A 136 -26.78 0.69 16.41
N PRO A 137 -25.82 0.79 17.34
CA PRO A 137 -24.82 -0.25 17.57
C PRO A 137 -25.37 -1.50 18.28
N VAL A 138 -26.67 -1.61 18.57
CA VAL A 138 -27.30 -2.79 19.20
C VAL A 138 -26.94 -4.12 18.51
N TRP A 139 -26.67 -4.09 17.20
CA TRP A 139 -26.21 -5.28 16.48
C TRP A 139 -24.81 -5.74 16.92
N LEU A 140 -23.98 -4.90 17.53
CA LEU A 140 -22.67 -5.29 18.05
C LEU A 140 -22.73 -5.53 19.57
N ASN A 141 -23.54 -6.50 19.97
CA ASN A 141 -23.68 -6.92 21.37
C ASN A 141 -22.41 -7.64 21.91
N ASP A 142 -22.40 -7.91 23.22
CA ASP A 142 -21.23 -8.50 23.91
C ASP A 142 -20.78 -9.84 23.32
N GLU A 143 -21.72 -10.69 22.90
CA GLU A 143 -21.41 -11.97 22.25
C GLU A 143 -20.62 -11.75 20.95
N ARG A 144 -21.09 -10.84 20.09
CA ARG A 144 -20.43 -10.49 18.82
C ARG A 144 -19.11 -9.78 19.03
N GLN A 145 -18.96 -8.99 20.09
CA GLN A 145 -17.68 -8.39 20.48
C GLN A 145 -16.68 -9.46 20.95
N ALA A 146 -17.13 -10.48 21.68
CA ALA A 146 -16.29 -11.62 22.06
C ALA A 146 -15.84 -12.43 20.84
N GLU A 147 -16.72 -12.64 19.85
CA GLU A 147 -16.34 -13.26 18.57
C GLU A 147 -15.28 -12.44 17.82
N LEU A 148 -15.41 -11.10 17.77
CA LEU A 148 -14.41 -10.23 17.17
C LEU A 148 -13.05 -10.35 17.85
N ALA A 149 -13.02 -10.41 19.19
CA ALA A 149 -11.79 -10.58 19.94
C ALA A 149 -11.03 -11.86 19.56
N LEU A 150 -11.76 -12.92 19.19
CA LEU A 150 -11.19 -14.20 18.74
C LEU A 150 -10.80 -14.22 17.25
N SER A 151 -11.25 -13.24 16.45
CA SER A 151 -10.95 -13.16 15.02
C SER A 151 -9.53 -12.68 14.69
N GLY A 152 -8.83 -12.12 15.68
CA GLY A 152 -7.55 -11.43 15.50
C GLY A 152 -7.67 -10.03 14.91
N LEU A 153 -8.87 -9.45 14.88
CA LEU A 153 -9.08 -8.02 14.70
C LEU A 153 -8.78 -7.29 16.00
N GLU A 154 -8.27 -6.08 15.86
CA GLU A 154 -7.97 -5.18 16.97
C GLU A 154 -8.77 -3.90 16.89
N GLY A 155 -9.26 -3.51 15.70
CA GLY A 155 -10.11 -2.34 15.53
C GLY A 155 -11.17 -2.54 14.44
N LEU A 156 -12.40 -2.16 14.76
CA LEU A 156 -13.51 -2.09 13.82
C LEU A 156 -14.03 -0.66 13.73
N TRP A 157 -14.07 -0.13 12.52
CA TRP A 157 -14.48 1.24 12.23
C TRP A 157 -15.77 1.28 11.41
N LEU A 158 -16.60 2.29 11.68
CA LEU A 158 -17.61 2.76 10.76
C LEU A 158 -17.11 4.02 10.06
N HIS A 159 -17.33 4.09 8.74
CA HIS A 159 -17.07 5.27 7.94
C HIS A 159 -18.35 5.71 7.21
N LEU A 160 -18.96 6.78 7.69
CA LEU A 160 -20.21 7.33 7.18
C LEU A 160 -19.94 8.24 5.98
N HIS A 161 -20.18 7.73 4.77
CA HIS A 161 -19.90 8.43 3.53
C HIS A 161 -20.98 8.16 2.46
N PRO A 162 -22.04 8.99 2.38
CA PRO A 162 -23.12 8.83 1.40
C PRO A 162 -22.68 8.80 -0.06
N ALA A 163 -21.65 9.57 -0.39
CA ALA A 163 -21.09 9.65 -1.73
C ALA A 163 -19.95 8.64 -1.98
N ALA A 164 -19.79 7.62 -1.11
CA ALA A 164 -18.77 6.59 -1.30
C ALA A 164 -18.91 5.91 -2.67
N GLY A 165 -17.81 5.85 -3.39
CA GLY A 165 -17.76 5.29 -4.74
C GLY A 165 -16.31 5.19 -5.19
N ARG A 166 -15.93 5.94 -6.23
CA ARG A 166 -14.52 6.03 -6.66
C ARG A 166 -13.60 6.56 -5.55
N ARG A 167 -14.11 7.51 -4.76
CA ARG A 167 -13.47 7.95 -3.52
C ARG A 167 -14.09 7.14 -2.38
N LEU A 168 -13.29 6.22 -1.84
CA LEU A 168 -13.73 5.35 -0.74
C LEU A 168 -13.82 6.11 0.59
N PHE A 169 -12.81 6.96 0.86
CA PHE A 169 -12.69 7.64 2.14
C PHE A 169 -12.90 9.15 2.02
N ALA A 170 -13.71 9.67 2.94
CA ALA A 170 -13.90 11.08 3.18
C ALA A 170 -13.01 11.53 4.35
N ARG A 171 -12.82 12.83 4.49
CA ARG A 171 -12.02 13.40 5.58
C ARG A 171 -12.66 13.15 6.95
N ASN A 172 -13.99 13.16 7.00
CA ASN A 172 -14.80 13.06 8.21
C ASN A 172 -15.74 11.86 8.10
N GLY A 173 -16.46 11.51 9.18
CA GLY A 173 -17.42 10.40 9.20
C GLY A 173 -16.86 9.11 9.82
N TRP A 174 -15.71 9.19 10.48
CA TRP A 174 -15.06 8.06 11.14
C TRP A 174 -15.59 7.86 12.56
N THR A 175 -15.90 6.61 12.92
CA THR A 175 -16.25 6.22 14.29
C THR A 175 -15.57 4.90 14.60
N LEU A 176 -14.78 4.85 15.67
CA LEU A 176 -14.25 3.60 16.19
C LEU A 176 -15.41 2.89 16.90
N LEU A 177 -15.86 1.79 16.33
CA LEU A 177 -17.00 1.03 16.83
C LEU A 177 -16.58 0.02 17.89
N TRP A 178 -15.39 -0.57 17.75
CA TRP A 178 -14.86 -1.54 18.70
C TRP A 178 -13.33 -1.59 18.66
N GLY A 179 -12.74 -1.91 19.81
CA GLY A 179 -11.31 -2.16 19.96
C GLY A 179 -10.48 -0.89 20.03
N GLN A 180 -9.32 -0.89 19.36
CA GLN A 180 -8.33 0.17 19.37
C GLN A 180 -8.14 0.82 18.00
N PRO A 181 -7.79 2.13 17.95
CA PRO A 181 -7.76 2.88 16.70
C PRO A 181 -6.58 2.54 15.79
N ARG A 182 -5.56 1.86 16.30
CA ARG A 182 -4.34 1.48 15.59
C ARG A 182 -3.89 0.09 16.02
N SER A 183 -3.10 -0.52 15.16
CA SER A 183 -2.46 -1.82 15.34
C SER A 183 -1.00 -1.74 14.99
N ARG A 184 -0.24 -2.78 15.34
CA ARG A 184 1.17 -2.91 14.93
C ARG A 184 1.36 -3.93 13.83
N ASP A 185 2.17 -3.59 12.85
CA ASP A 185 2.55 -4.52 11.78
C ASP A 185 3.70 -5.45 12.20
N THR A 186 4.15 -6.28 11.26
CA THR A 186 5.28 -7.21 11.48
C THR A 186 6.63 -6.53 11.66
N PHE A 187 6.72 -5.22 11.40
CA PHE A 187 7.89 -4.38 11.70
C PHE A 187 7.77 -3.67 13.05
N GLY A 188 6.66 -3.86 13.77
CA GLY A 188 6.36 -3.18 15.03
C GLY A 188 5.86 -1.75 14.85
N LEU A 189 5.47 -1.36 13.63
CA LEU A 189 5.04 -0.01 13.28
C LEU A 189 3.53 0.14 13.43
N GLU A 190 3.12 1.25 14.03
CA GLU A 190 1.72 1.66 14.19
C GLU A 190 1.09 1.95 12.81
N TYR A 191 -0.13 1.46 12.62
CA TYR A 191 -0.96 1.76 11.47
C TYR A 191 -2.44 1.80 11.86
N GLY A 192 -3.23 2.63 11.18
CA GLY A 192 -4.67 2.74 11.36
C GLY A 192 -5.47 2.24 10.16
N PRO A 193 -6.77 2.55 10.11
CA PRO A 193 -7.72 1.93 9.18
C PRO A 193 -7.53 2.31 7.70
N THR A 194 -6.82 3.41 7.43
CA THR A 194 -6.58 3.92 6.07
C THR A 194 -5.18 3.67 5.55
N ALA A 195 -4.33 3.02 6.34
CA ALA A 195 -2.92 2.92 6.04
C ALA A 195 -2.62 2.12 4.76
N PHE A 196 -1.51 2.49 4.13
CA PHE A 196 -0.91 1.74 3.04
C PHE A 196 0.36 1.03 3.53
N GLN A 197 0.43 -0.28 3.30
CA GLN A 197 1.67 -1.07 3.37
C GLN A 197 1.69 -2.03 2.18
N GLN A 198 2.90 -2.51 1.90
CA GLN A 198 3.13 -3.58 0.96
C GLN A 198 2.52 -4.90 1.45
N LEU A 199 1.97 -5.70 0.52
CA LEU A 199 1.18 -6.88 0.88
C LEU A 199 2.01 -8.05 1.43
N ILE A 200 3.29 -8.11 1.08
CA ILE A 200 4.19 -9.18 1.50
C ILE A 200 5.33 -8.55 2.30
N PRO A 201 5.27 -8.59 3.66
CA PRO A 201 6.24 -7.90 4.50
C PRO A 201 7.69 -8.35 4.27
N ALA A 202 7.92 -9.64 3.98
CA ALA A 202 9.26 -10.15 3.69
C ALA A 202 9.89 -9.46 2.47
N LEU A 203 9.16 -9.35 1.36
CA LEU A 203 9.64 -8.66 0.17
C LEU A 203 9.81 -7.16 0.39
N TYR A 204 8.98 -6.55 1.25
CA TYR A 204 9.12 -5.13 1.57
C TYR A 204 10.36 -4.87 2.42
N ARG A 205 10.67 -5.78 3.35
CA ARG A 205 11.92 -5.77 4.09
C ARG A 205 13.11 -5.79 3.14
N GLU A 206 13.13 -6.73 2.19
CA GLU A 206 14.19 -6.83 1.18
C GLU A 206 14.32 -5.55 0.34
N ALA A 207 13.20 -4.94 -0.06
CA ALA A 207 13.20 -3.68 -0.80
C ALA A 207 13.79 -2.52 0.01
N LEU A 208 13.43 -2.42 1.29
CA LEU A 208 13.99 -1.43 2.21
C LEU A 208 15.48 -1.69 2.49
N ASP A 209 15.88 -2.95 2.69
CA ASP A 209 17.29 -3.33 2.89
C ASP A 209 18.14 -2.95 1.67
N ALA A 210 17.65 -3.21 0.44
CA ALA A 210 18.33 -2.83 -0.79
C ALA A 210 18.43 -1.31 -0.97
N ALA A 211 17.36 -0.57 -0.64
CA ALA A 211 17.36 0.88 -0.67
C ALA A 211 18.33 1.46 0.37
N GLU A 212 18.33 0.94 1.60
CA GLU A 212 19.23 1.35 2.68
C GLU A 212 20.69 1.11 2.34
N ALA A 213 21.02 -0.08 1.85
CA ALA A 213 22.39 -0.41 1.42
C ALA A 213 22.89 0.52 0.30
N PHE A 214 22.01 0.91 -0.63
CA PHE A 214 22.35 1.80 -1.73
C PHE A 214 22.48 3.25 -1.30
N LEU A 215 21.47 3.77 -0.59
CA LEU A 215 21.45 5.14 -0.07
C LEU A 215 22.51 5.36 1.01
N ALA A 216 22.91 4.30 1.71
CA ALA A 216 23.86 4.27 2.84
C ALA A 216 23.83 5.57 3.68
N PRO A 217 22.68 5.90 4.30
CA PRO A 217 22.52 7.10 5.10
C PRO A 217 23.43 7.08 6.33
N LYS A 218 23.97 8.25 6.68
CA LYS A 218 24.88 8.44 7.82
C LYS A 218 24.54 9.71 8.61
N PRO A 219 25.08 9.87 9.83
CA PRO A 219 25.00 11.15 10.53
C PRO A 219 25.52 12.31 9.69
N GLY A 220 24.73 13.38 9.60
CA GLY A 220 25.02 14.56 8.77
C GLY A 220 24.40 14.53 7.37
N ASP A 221 24.01 13.35 6.87
CA ASP A 221 23.28 13.24 5.60
C ASP A 221 21.86 13.77 5.76
N SER A 222 21.32 14.31 4.66
CA SER A 222 19.94 14.76 4.56
C SER A 222 19.18 13.81 3.64
N LEU A 223 18.13 13.15 4.14
CA LEU A 223 17.31 12.23 3.36
C LEU A 223 15.86 12.71 3.29
N ALA A 224 15.41 13.08 2.08
CA ALA A 224 14.01 13.35 1.80
C ALA A 224 13.28 12.05 1.41
N ASP A 225 12.12 11.81 1.99
CA ASP A 225 11.31 10.60 1.75
C ASP A 225 9.89 11.03 1.33
N PHE A 226 9.59 10.87 0.04
CA PHE A 226 8.31 11.27 -0.51
C PHE A 226 7.37 10.08 -0.62
N TYR A 227 6.10 10.35 -0.30
CA TYR A 227 5.05 9.34 -0.21
C TYR A 227 5.36 8.32 0.91
N CYS A 228 5.79 8.85 2.07
CA CYS A 228 6.38 8.08 3.14
C CYS A 228 5.38 7.17 3.89
N GLY A 229 4.07 7.32 3.62
CA GLY A 229 3.02 6.50 4.22
C GLY A 229 3.06 6.56 5.74
N ILE A 230 3.06 5.40 6.39
CA ILE A 230 3.15 5.30 7.86
C ILE A 230 4.59 5.46 8.40
N GLY A 231 5.57 5.81 7.57
CA GLY A 231 6.94 6.08 8.01
C GLY A 231 7.83 4.84 8.17
N ALA A 232 7.55 3.74 7.48
CA ALA A 232 8.37 2.52 7.56
C ALA A 232 9.81 2.71 7.08
N SER A 233 9.99 3.47 6.00
CA SER A 233 11.30 3.88 5.49
C SER A 233 11.93 4.97 6.38
N LEU A 234 11.14 5.96 6.82
CA LEU A 234 11.60 7.00 7.76
C LEU A 234 12.27 6.40 9.00
N ALA A 235 11.64 5.40 9.62
CA ALA A 235 12.14 4.74 10.81
C ALA A 235 13.49 4.03 10.59
N ARG A 236 13.83 3.66 9.36
CA ARG A 236 15.15 3.11 9.01
C ARG A 236 16.17 4.22 8.84
N TRP A 237 15.82 5.24 8.08
CA TRP A 237 16.71 6.37 7.81
C TRP A 237 17.15 7.09 9.10
N THR A 238 16.22 7.30 10.04
CA THR A 238 16.51 7.92 11.33
C THR A 238 17.41 7.04 12.21
N ARG A 239 17.22 5.72 12.19
CA ARG A 239 18.10 4.77 12.90
C ARG A 239 19.55 4.81 12.43
N CYS A 240 19.79 5.17 11.17
CA CYS A 240 21.14 5.38 10.64
C CYS A 240 21.74 6.75 11.03
N GLY A 241 20.99 7.60 11.73
CA GLY A 241 21.42 8.92 12.18
C GLY A 241 21.28 10.04 11.13
N ALA A 242 20.69 9.76 9.97
CA ALA A 242 20.43 10.79 8.97
C ALA A 242 19.37 11.78 9.47
N ARG A 243 19.45 13.02 8.98
CA ARG A 243 18.38 14.01 9.14
C ARG A 243 17.31 13.70 8.10
N VAL A 244 16.10 13.37 8.54
CA VAL A 244 15.03 12.87 7.67
C VAL A 244 13.84 13.82 7.62
N LEU A 245 13.33 14.08 6.42
CA LEU A 245 12.03 14.73 6.22
C LEU A 245 11.15 13.88 5.31
N GLY A 246 9.99 13.50 5.83
CA GLY A 246 8.96 12.73 5.13
C GLY A 246 7.80 13.61 4.66
N VAL A 247 7.23 13.32 3.49
CA VAL A 247 5.99 13.96 3.01
C VAL A 247 4.93 12.91 2.69
N GLU A 248 3.73 13.08 3.25
CA GLU A 248 2.59 12.18 3.03
C GLU A 248 1.26 12.95 2.98
N LEU A 249 0.34 12.52 2.11
CA LEU A 249 -0.96 13.16 1.91
C LEU A 249 -1.99 12.76 2.98
N GLY A 250 -2.01 11.47 3.32
CA GLY A 250 -2.94 10.84 4.26
C GLY A 250 -2.72 11.31 5.69
N GLY A 251 -3.71 11.98 6.28
CA GLY A 251 -3.59 12.54 7.63
C GLY A 251 -3.38 11.48 8.72
N GLU A 252 -4.03 10.33 8.59
CA GLU A 252 -3.82 9.21 9.51
C GLU A 252 -2.42 8.59 9.32
N ALA A 253 -1.97 8.43 8.09
CA ALA A 253 -0.64 7.91 7.78
C ALA A 253 0.47 8.84 8.34
N VAL A 254 0.32 10.15 8.21
CA VAL A 254 1.21 11.15 8.84
C VAL A 254 1.24 11.00 10.37
N ALA A 255 0.08 10.79 11.01
CA ALA A 255 0.02 10.59 12.45
C ALA A 255 0.75 9.30 12.87
N CYS A 256 0.62 8.22 12.10
CA CYS A 256 1.38 6.99 12.31
C CYS A 256 2.88 7.18 12.05
N ALA A 257 3.26 7.90 11.00
CA ALA A 257 4.66 8.23 10.70
C ALA A 257 5.33 8.98 11.86
N GLY A 258 4.65 9.94 12.48
CA GLY A 258 5.18 10.63 13.66
C GLY A 258 5.36 9.74 14.90
N LEU A 259 4.56 8.68 15.04
CA LEU A 259 4.73 7.68 16.10
C LEU A 259 5.85 6.68 15.78
N ASN A 260 5.98 6.32 14.50
CA ASN A 260 6.90 5.29 14.01
C ASN A 260 8.34 5.81 13.82
N ALA A 261 8.49 7.10 13.52
CA ALA A 261 9.76 7.77 13.32
C ALA A 261 9.76 9.13 14.02
N PRO A 262 9.79 9.17 15.36
CA PRO A 262 9.67 10.41 16.14
C PRO A 262 10.78 11.42 15.87
N ASP A 263 11.95 10.96 15.42
CA ASP A 263 13.10 11.81 15.08
C ASP A 263 13.03 12.39 13.65
N ALA A 264 12.02 12.03 12.85
CA ALA A 264 11.81 12.57 11.52
C ALA A 264 10.90 13.79 11.53
N THR A 265 11.15 14.76 10.65
CA THR A 265 10.16 15.81 10.34
C THR A 265 9.13 15.24 9.35
N VAL A 266 7.85 15.22 9.69
CA VAL A 266 6.80 14.71 8.79
C VAL A 266 5.84 15.83 8.38
N LEU A 267 5.75 16.09 7.09
CA LEU A 267 4.86 17.09 6.51
C LEU A 267 3.63 16.43 5.88
N ARG A 268 2.45 16.99 6.17
CA ARG A 268 1.20 16.55 5.54
C ARG A 268 0.93 17.32 4.25
N GLY A 269 0.77 16.66 3.11
CA GLY A 269 0.35 17.29 1.87
C GLY A 269 0.75 16.49 0.64
N LYS A 270 0.45 17.03 -0.55
CA LYS A 270 1.11 16.54 -1.76
C LYS A 270 2.59 16.92 -1.70
N CYS A 271 3.45 16.13 -2.34
CA CYS A 271 4.88 16.39 -2.29
C CYS A 271 5.22 17.72 -3.00
N ALA A 272 4.55 18.04 -4.12
CA ALA A 272 4.74 19.32 -4.81
C ALA A 272 4.41 20.53 -3.91
N ASP A 273 3.35 20.44 -3.11
CA ASP A 273 2.89 21.53 -2.24
C ASP A 273 3.82 21.76 -1.03
N ARG A 274 4.78 20.85 -0.80
CA ARG A 274 5.73 20.89 0.33
C ARG A 274 7.16 21.25 -0.05
N ILE A 275 7.42 21.50 -1.33
CA ILE A 275 8.72 21.96 -1.83
C ILE A 275 9.24 23.21 -1.10
N PRO A 276 8.44 24.25 -0.78
CA PRO A 276 8.94 25.41 -0.05
C PRO A 276 9.53 25.06 1.32
N GLN A 277 8.85 24.21 2.11
CA GLN A 277 9.34 23.76 3.41
C GLN A 277 10.58 22.87 3.27
N LEU A 278 10.67 22.09 2.20
CA LEU A 278 11.86 21.29 1.89
C LEU A 278 13.09 22.16 1.64
N ARG A 279 12.95 23.27 0.91
CA ARG A 279 14.06 24.22 0.67
C ARG A 279 14.61 24.78 1.98
N GLU A 280 13.72 25.19 2.88
CA GLU A 280 14.08 25.69 4.22
C GLU A 280 14.73 24.59 5.08
N TRP A 281 14.30 23.34 4.92
CA TRP A 281 14.84 22.19 5.64
C TRP A 281 16.22 21.73 5.16
N THR A 282 16.74 22.23 4.03
CA THR A 282 18.02 21.80 3.44
C THR A 282 19.25 22.68 3.73
N PRO A 283 19.60 23.10 4.96
CA PRO A 283 20.97 23.53 5.24
C PRO A 283 21.87 22.29 5.33
N ILE A 284 22.75 22.11 4.35
CA ILE A 284 23.49 20.85 4.09
C ILE A 284 24.85 20.85 4.78
N THR A 285 25.13 19.77 5.51
CA THR A 285 26.48 19.44 5.99
C THR A 285 27.01 18.12 5.43
N GLY A 286 26.16 17.25 4.86
CA GLY A 286 26.53 15.93 4.30
C GLY A 286 25.88 15.62 2.94
N THR A 287 25.75 14.33 2.59
CA THR A 287 25.19 13.90 1.30
C THR A 287 23.67 14.11 1.26
N ARG A 288 23.15 14.51 0.09
CA ARG A 288 21.70 14.57 -0.18
C ARG A 288 21.20 13.22 -0.73
N LEU A 289 20.20 12.65 -0.10
CA LEU A 289 19.60 11.35 -0.41
C LEU A 289 18.10 11.49 -0.65
N LEU A 290 17.54 10.68 -1.57
CA LEU A 290 16.11 10.71 -1.86
C LEU A 290 15.53 9.30 -1.92
N TYR A 291 14.45 9.08 -1.18
CA TYR A 291 13.61 7.89 -1.30
C TYR A 291 12.23 8.28 -1.86
N LEU A 292 11.75 7.53 -2.85
CA LEU A 292 10.49 7.78 -3.55
C LEU A 292 9.64 6.51 -3.57
N ASN A 293 8.38 6.61 -3.14
CA ASN A 293 7.40 5.52 -3.26
C ASN A 293 6.03 6.02 -3.76
N PRO A 294 5.96 6.62 -4.96
CA PRO A 294 4.76 7.30 -5.44
C PRO A 294 3.59 6.36 -5.74
N PRO A 295 2.36 6.90 -5.83
CA PRO A 295 1.22 6.15 -6.36
C PRO A 295 1.42 5.78 -7.83
N ARG A 296 0.49 4.99 -8.39
CA ARG A 296 0.54 4.50 -9.78
C ARG A 296 0.76 5.57 -10.85
N THR A 297 0.39 6.82 -10.59
CA THR A 297 0.61 7.96 -11.51
C THR A 297 2.08 8.37 -11.66
N GLY A 298 2.98 7.82 -10.83
CA GLY A 298 4.38 8.21 -10.75
C GLY A 298 4.57 9.54 -10.03
N LEU A 299 5.74 10.16 -10.24
CA LEU A 299 6.08 11.43 -9.62
C LEU A 299 5.18 12.57 -10.11
N GLU A 300 4.90 13.51 -9.21
CA GLU A 300 4.36 14.81 -9.58
C GLU A 300 5.42 15.57 -10.40
N PRO A 301 5.05 16.26 -11.50
CA PRO A 301 6.03 16.96 -12.33
C PRO A 301 6.93 17.95 -11.56
N ALA A 302 6.36 18.66 -10.59
CA ALA A 302 7.10 19.58 -9.73
C ALA A 302 8.11 18.85 -8.80
N VAL A 303 7.81 17.62 -8.37
CA VAL A 303 8.73 16.80 -7.57
C VAL A 303 9.91 16.34 -8.42
N LEU A 304 9.65 15.93 -9.67
CA LEU A 304 10.72 15.57 -10.61
C LEU A 304 11.62 16.79 -10.88
N ALA A 305 11.04 17.93 -11.24
CA ALA A 305 11.78 19.17 -11.50
C ALA A 305 12.63 19.60 -10.28
N TRP A 306 12.04 19.63 -9.09
CA TRP A 306 12.78 19.94 -7.86
C TRP A 306 13.91 18.95 -7.61
N THR A 307 13.69 17.66 -7.85
CA THR A 307 14.71 16.61 -7.70
C THR A 307 15.88 16.84 -8.65
N THR A 308 15.61 17.20 -9.90
CA THR A 308 16.64 17.32 -10.96
C THR A 308 17.35 18.67 -10.98
N GLU A 309 16.66 19.75 -10.61
CA GLU A 309 17.16 21.13 -10.76
C GLU A 309 17.70 21.70 -9.45
N GLU A 310 17.08 21.37 -8.31
CA GLU A 310 17.34 22.04 -7.03
C GLU A 310 17.96 21.10 -5.99
N TYR A 311 17.26 20.03 -5.64
CA TYR A 311 17.69 19.12 -4.59
C TYR A 311 18.88 18.30 -5.01
N ARG A 312 18.89 17.81 -6.25
CA ARG A 312 19.97 17.04 -6.88
C ARG A 312 20.59 16.03 -5.89
N PRO A 313 19.86 15.00 -5.42
CA PRO A 313 20.44 13.99 -4.55
C PRO A 313 21.62 13.28 -5.22
N GLU A 314 22.64 12.89 -4.46
CA GLU A 314 23.73 12.06 -5.00
C GLU A 314 23.24 10.65 -5.31
N ARG A 315 22.33 10.14 -4.47
CA ARG A 315 21.75 8.80 -4.58
C ARG A 315 20.24 8.86 -4.35
N LEU A 316 19.51 8.16 -5.21
CA LEU A 316 18.06 8.12 -5.24
C LEU A 316 17.59 6.67 -5.34
N ALA A 317 16.65 6.28 -4.48
CA ALA A 317 15.97 4.99 -4.54
C ALA A 317 14.46 5.22 -4.79
N TYR A 318 13.93 4.63 -5.84
CA TYR A 318 12.54 4.79 -6.28
C TYR A 318 11.85 3.42 -6.34
N LEU A 319 10.96 3.12 -5.39
CA LEU A 319 10.07 1.99 -5.45
C LEU A 319 8.78 2.34 -6.22
N SER A 320 8.58 1.74 -7.40
CA SER A 320 7.42 2.01 -8.24
C SER A 320 6.52 0.81 -8.39
N CYS A 321 5.20 1.01 -8.33
CA CYS A 321 4.19 0.00 -8.63
C CYS A 321 3.75 -0.02 -10.11
N SER A 322 4.35 0.80 -10.97
CA SER A 322 3.98 0.94 -12.38
C SER A 322 5.21 1.13 -13.27
N ALA A 323 5.47 0.14 -14.12
CA ALA A 323 6.61 0.17 -15.04
C ALA A 323 6.52 1.31 -16.07
N GLY A 324 5.32 1.67 -16.53
CA GLY A 324 5.13 2.71 -17.54
C GLY A 324 5.47 4.11 -17.01
N THR A 325 4.96 4.45 -15.83
CA THR A 325 5.28 5.73 -15.19
C THR A 325 6.71 5.75 -14.65
N LEU A 326 7.23 4.62 -14.17
CA LEU A 326 8.65 4.48 -13.86
C LEU A 326 9.51 4.77 -15.10
N SER A 327 9.21 4.18 -16.26
CA SER A 327 9.96 4.45 -17.49
C SER A 327 9.98 5.94 -17.84
N ARG A 328 8.85 6.63 -17.73
CA ARG A 328 8.77 8.08 -17.98
C ARG A 328 9.66 8.85 -17.01
N ASP A 329 9.54 8.58 -15.71
CA ASP A 329 10.26 9.33 -14.68
C ASP A 329 11.77 9.06 -14.76
N LEU A 330 12.19 7.82 -15.05
CA LEU A 330 13.59 7.46 -15.27
C LEU A 330 14.20 8.21 -16.46
N ARG A 331 13.45 8.48 -17.55
CA ARG A 331 13.98 9.29 -18.67
C ARG A 331 14.34 10.69 -18.21
N GLY A 332 13.43 11.36 -17.50
CA GLY A 332 13.69 12.71 -16.97
C GLY A 332 14.86 12.74 -15.99
N LEU A 333 14.99 11.71 -15.13
CA LEU A 333 16.16 11.58 -14.25
C LEU A 333 17.45 11.36 -15.06
N THR A 334 17.46 10.50 -16.08
CA THR A 334 18.66 10.25 -16.88
C THR A 334 19.08 11.45 -17.73
N GLU A 335 18.12 12.19 -18.30
CA GLU A 335 18.36 13.44 -19.03
C GLU A 335 18.97 14.51 -18.11
N ALA A 336 18.62 14.48 -16.82
CA ALA A 336 19.18 15.35 -15.79
C ALA A 336 20.52 14.86 -15.19
N GLY A 337 21.15 13.86 -15.81
CA GLY A 337 22.48 13.38 -15.43
C GLY A 337 22.48 12.35 -14.30
N TYR A 338 21.46 11.50 -14.20
CA TYR A 338 21.50 10.32 -13.34
C TYR A 338 21.74 9.04 -14.14
N THR A 339 22.46 8.09 -13.55
CA THR A 339 22.61 6.74 -14.09
C THR A 339 21.74 5.77 -13.29
N VAL A 340 20.95 4.95 -13.98
CA VAL A 340 20.24 3.81 -13.39
C VAL A 340 21.24 2.68 -13.16
N GLU A 341 21.60 2.42 -11.91
CA GLU A 341 22.56 1.36 -11.58
C GLU A 341 21.90 -0.02 -11.54
N ARG A 342 20.66 -0.08 -11.03
CA ARG A 342 19.96 -1.35 -10.82
C ARG A 342 18.45 -1.15 -10.81
N LEU A 343 17.75 -2.13 -11.36
CA LEU A 343 16.31 -2.28 -11.28
C LEU A 343 16.00 -3.63 -10.63
N ILE A 344 15.38 -3.64 -9.46
CA ILE A 344 15.05 -4.85 -8.70
C ILE A 344 13.54 -5.04 -8.69
N PRO A 345 13.00 -6.04 -9.42
CA PRO A 345 11.57 -6.31 -9.42
C PRO A 345 11.14 -7.12 -8.19
N TYR A 346 9.95 -6.82 -7.67
CA TYR A 346 9.33 -7.51 -6.53
C TYR A 346 7.91 -7.98 -6.89
N ASP A 347 7.63 -9.27 -6.67
CA ASP A 347 6.29 -9.85 -6.81
C ASP A 347 5.46 -9.70 -5.53
N PHE A 348 5.04 -8.47 -5.21
CA PHE A 348 4.11 -8.19 -4.11
C PHE A 348 2.68 -8.69 -4.36
N PHE A 349 2.36 -9.07 -5.61
CA PHE A 349 1.02 -9.48 -6.01
C PHE A 349 1.08 -10.75 -6.86
N PRO A 350 1.44 -11.90 -6.25
CA PRO A 350 1.31 -13.20 -6.89
C PRO A 350 -0.09 -13.38 -7.49
N GLN A 351 -0.22 -14.20 -8.53
CA GLN A 351 -1.50 -14.45 -9.24
C GLN A 351 -2.07 -13.26 -10.03
N THR A 352 -1.39 -12.10 -10.03
CA THR A 352 -1.74 -10.94 -10.85
C THR A 352 -0.62 -10.58 -11.82
N HIS A 353 -0.88 -9.67 -12.76
CA HIS A 353 0.14 -9.12 -13.65
C HIS A 353 0.97 -8.00 -13.01
N HIS A 354 0.62 -7.55 -11.79
CA HIS A 354 1.33 -6.45 -11.15
C HIS A 354 2.73 -6.87 -10.69
N VAL A 355 3.68 -5.97 -10.88
CA VAL A 355 5.06 -6.10 -10.44
C VAL A 355 5.53 -4.72 -10.01
N GLU A 356 6.13 -4.64 -8.83
CA GLU A 356 6.78 -3.41 -8.37
C GLU A 356 8.27 -3.47 -8.68
N THR A 357 8.92 -2.33 -8.83
CA THR A 357 10.35 -2.26 -9.18
C THR A 357 11.02 -1.17 -8.39
N LEU A 358 12.07 -1.54 -7.65
CA LEU A 358 12.98 -0.60 -7.01
C LEU A 358 14.06 -0.20 -8.01
N ALA A 359 14.10 1.07 -8.38
CA ALA A 359 15.16 1.66 -9.18
C ALA A 359 16.16 2.36 -8.28
N LEU A 360 17.44 2.06 -8.48
CA LEU A 360 18.56 2.66 -7.77
C LEU A 360 19.35 3.53 -8.74
N LEU A 361 19.43 4.83 -8.45
CA LEU A 361 20.04 5.82 -9.32
C LEU A 361 21.12 6.60 -8.60
N ARG A 362 22.22 6.88 -9.30
CA ARG A 362 23.28 7.77 -8.84
C ARG A 362 23.41 8.94 -9.79
N ARG A 363 23.64 10.14 -9.24
CA ARG A 363 23.98 11.31 -10.05
C ARG A 363 25.38 11.10 -10.66
N ASN A 364 25.51 11.40 -11.95
CA ASN A 364 26.80 11.42 -12.63
C ASN A 364 27.68 12.52 -12.00
N GLU A 365 28.98 12.29 -11.96
CA GLU A 365 29.96 13.28 -11.48
C GLU A 365 29.95 14.56 -12.32
#